data_AF-A0A9X2I2P2-F1
#
_entry.id   AF-A0A9X2I2P2-F1
#
_cell.length_a   1.000
_cell.length_b   1.000
_cell.length_c   1.000
_cell.angle_alpha   90.00
_cell.angle_beta   90.00
_cell.angle_gamma   90.00
#
_symmetry.space_group_name_H-M   'P 1'
#
loop_
_entity.id
_entity.type
_entity.pdbx_description
1 polymer ?
#
loop_
_entity_poly.entity_id
_entity_poly.type
_entity_poly.pdbx_seq_one_letter_code
_entity_poly.pdbx_strand_id
1 'polypeptide(L)'
;MSIIRNHGLSHTRLYKIWSRMKQSCYNPNYKGYRKCGRYGINMCDEWKNNFLMFYQWAINNGYHEDLSIVRKCNKNDFKPENCKWDIPERGGVSKQVAYYLEIDEVTKTLSEWAEYFNFPVAHVYYNYIHESARTKEELCKKIECQVDTDIEGRRYSLLELSLMSGISISILEQRVKAGMFETGILNTKGIIPKTRIFKVKGELLSLSQIAMKYGINKGTLEGRARRYFDGNVLIAPINKRNQPLKINIRGKLYTLKELAKYSGVSYNTIRTRYYRERKRGEELISTPYFQ
;
A
#
# COMPACT_ATOMS: atom_id res chain seq x y z
N MET A 1 -10.38 -11.02 -19.85
CA MET A 1 -9.34 -11.94 -19.34
C MET A 1 -8.41 -11.17 -18.42
N SER A 2 -8.31 -11.59 -17.16
CA SER A 2 -7.63 -10.89 -16.07
C SER A 2 -6.10 -10.99 -16.21
N ILE A 3 -5.43 -9.88 -16.51
CA ILE A 3 -3.97 -9.81 -16.48
C ILE A 3 -3.57 -9.56 -15.03
N ILE A 4 -3.25 -10.63 -14.30
CA ILE A 4 -2.63 -10.55 -12.97
C ILE A 4 -1.22 -9.98 -13.19
N ARG A 5 -1.04 -8.68 -12.97
CA ARG A 5 0.25 -8.00 -13.14
C ARG A 5 1.05 -8.12 -11.85
N ASN A 6 2.27 -8.65 -11.99
CA ASN A 6 3.24 -8.92 -10.94
C ASN A 6 3.41 -7.71 -10.00
N HIS A 7 3.31 -7.94 -8.70
CA HIS A 7 3.46 -6.97 -7.61
C HIS A 7 4.89 -6.41 -7.47
N GLY A 8 5.74 -6.48 -8.50
CA GLY A 8 7.14 -6.04 -8.51
C GLY A 8 8.09 -6.89 -7.64
N LEU A 9 7.60 -7.59 -6.62
CA LEU A 9 8.39 -8.30 -5.61
C LEU A 9 8.76 -9.74 -5.99
N SER A 10 8.56 -10.16 -7.24
CA SER A 10 8.82 -11.55 -7.67
C SER A 10 10.29 -11.97 -7.53
N HIS A 11 11.21 -11.01 -7.49
CA HIS A 11 12.65 -11.24 -7.28
C HIS A 11 13.05 -11.37 -5.80
N THR A 12 12.16 -11.02 -4.86
CA THR A 12 12.46 -10.99 -3.42
C THR A 12 12.59 -12.41 -2.84
N ARG A 13 13.37 -12.53 -1.76
CA ARG A 13 13.51 -13.78 -1.00
C ARG A 13 12.17 -14.27 -0.45
N LEU A 14 11.33 -13.36 0.06
CA LEU A 14 9.97 -13.69 0.53
C LEU A 14 9.10 -14.29 -0.57
N TYR A 15 9.15 -13.76 -1.79
CA TYR A 15 8.41 -14.35 -2.91
C TYR A 15 8.90 -15.76 -3.24
N LYS A 16 10.22 -15.99 -3.19
CA LYS A 16 10.78 -17.34 -3.36
C LYS A 16 10.31 -18.28 -2.25
N ILE A 17 10.27 -17.84 -1.00
CA ILE A 17 9.76 -18.63 0.14
C ILE A 17 8.29 -18.98 -0.06
N TRP A 18 7.44 -17.98 -0.32
CA TRP A 18 6.02 -18.17 -0.58
C TRP A 18 5.77 -19.12 -1.77
N SER A 19 6.48 -18.92 -2.87
CA SER A 19 6.37 -19.77 -4.06
C SER A 19 6.76 -21.21 -3.73
N ARG A 20 7.83 -21.44 -2.96
CA ARG A 20 8.24 -22.77 -2.50
C ARG A 20 7.23 -23.40 -1.54
N MET A 21 6.63 -22.64 -0.63
CA MET A 21 5.54 -23.11 0.23
C MET A 21 4.34 -23.54 -0.60
N LYS A 22 3.90 -22.70 -1.53
CA LYS A 22 2.78 -22.96 -2.42
C LYS A 22 3.02 -24.20 -3.27
N GLN A 23 4.22 -24.35 -3.83
CA GLN A 23 4.61 -25.56 -4.57
C GLN A 23 4.64 -26.80 -3.67
N SER A 24 5.11 -26.68 -2.42
CA SER A 24 5.10 -27.79 -1.45
C SER A 24 3.70 -28.24 -1.07
N CYS A 25 2.70 -27.36 -1.11
CA CYS A 25 1.31 -27.73 -0.81
C CYS A 25 0.59 -28.32 -2.04
N TYR A 26 0.82 -27.76 -3.23
CA TYR A 26 -0.09 -27.96 -4.36
C TYR A 26 0.54 -28.53 -5.63
N ASN A 27 1.87 -28.67 -5.71
CA ASN A 27 2.54 -29.20 -6.91
C ASN A 27 3.09 -30.62 -6.64
N PRO A 28 2.42 -31.70 -7.10
CA PRO A 28 2.87 -33.08 -6.91
C PRO A 28 4.30 -33.37 -7.36
N ASN A 29 4.80 -32.60 -8.34
CA ASN A 29 6.14 -32.77 -8.91
C ASN A 29 7.22 -32.04 -8.10
N TYR A 30 6.85 -31.20 -7.13
CA TYR A 30 7.82 -30.48 -6.31
C TYR A 30 8.34 -31.35 -5.16
N LYS A 31 9.65 -31.30 -4.88
CA LYS A 31 10.28 -32.13 -3.81
C LYS A 31 9.60 -32.00 -2.45
N GLY A 32 9.09 -30.80 -2.13
CA GLY A 32 8.40 -30.50 -0.88
C GLY A 32 7.00 -31.12 -0.76
N TYR A 33 6.39 -31.53 -1.87
CA TYR A 33 5.03 -32.05 -1.90
C TYR A 33 4.85 -33.32 -1.08
N ARG A 34 5.84 -34.22 -1.13
CA ARG A 34 5.85 -35.44 -0.31
C ARG A 34 5.79 -35.16 1.20
N LYS A 35 6.20 -33.96 1.65
CA LYS A 35 6.21 -33.56 3.06
C LYS A 35 4.96 -32.77 3.48
N CYS A 36 4.25 -32.15 2.53
CA CYS A 36 3.10 -31.29 2.83
C CYS A 36 1.86 -31.73 2.05
N GLY A 37 1.82 -31.47 0.74
CA GLY A 37 0.63 -31.75 -0.08
C GLY A 37 0.16 -33.20 -0.03
N ARG A 38 1.08 -34.18 0.05
CA ARG A 38 0.72 -35.61 0.22
C ARG A 38 -0.04 -35.90 1.52
N TYR A 39 0.22 -35.12 2.57
CA TYR A 39 -0.43 -35.25 3.88
C TYR A 39 -1.62 -34.30 4.04
N GLY A 40 -2.09 -33.68 2.95
CA GLY A 40 -3.20 -32.74 2.97
C GLY A 40 -2.87 -31.39 3.61
N ILE A 41 -1.59 -31.09 3.83
CA ILE A 41 -1.19 -29.84 4.46
C ILE A 41 -1.15 -28.74 3.41
N ASN A 42 -1.99 -27.73 3.62
CA ASN A 42 -2.27 -26.65 2.70
C ASN A 42 -1.78 -25.30 3.23
N MET A 43 -2.04 -24.27 2.44
CA MET A 43 -1.80 -22.88 2.79
C MET A 43 -3.15 -22.17 2.83
N CYS A 44 -3.39 -21.32 3.84
CA CYS A 44 -4.66 -20.60 3.96
C CYS A 44 -4.96 -19.78 2.69
N ASP A 45 -6.24 -19.60 2.39
CA ASP A 45 -6.67 -19.03 1.11
C ASP A 45 -6.18 -17.60 0.92
N GLU A 46 -6.03 -16.83 2.00
CA GLU A 46 -5.49 -15.47 1.98
C GLU A 46 -4.06 -15.46 1.44
N TRP A 47 -3.19 -16.33 1.96
CA TRP A 47 -1.81 -16.43 1.49
C TRP A 47 -1.74 -17.10 0.13
N LYS A 48 -2.53 -18.14 -0.11
CA LYS A 48 -2.56 -18.90 -1.38
C LYS A 48 -2.88 -18.01 -2.57
N ASN A 49 -3.88 -17.15 -2.40
CA ASN A 49 -4.41 -16.33 -3.48
C ASN A 49 -3.77 -14.93 -3.52
N ASN A 50 -3.10 -14.52 -2.45
CA ASN A 50 -2.49 -13.19 -2.37
C ASN A 50 -1.12 -13.21 -1.66
N PHE A 51 -0.05 -13.13 -2.46
CA PHE A 51 1.32 -13.01 -1.93
C PHE A 51 1.50 -11.80 -1.00
N LEU A 52 0.80 -10.68 -1.26
CA LEU A 52 0.95 -9.49 -0.41
C LEU A 52 0.44 -9.72 1.02
N MET A 53 -0.58 -10.56 1.19
CA MET A 53 -1.06 -10.93 2.53
C MET A 53 -0.01 -11.74 3.29
N PHE A 54 0.63 -12.69 2.60
CA PHE A 54 1.75 -13.44 3.17
C PHE A 54 2.92 -12.52 3.51
N TYR A 55 3.28 -11.61 2.60
CA TYR A 55 4.38 -10.67 2.79
C TYR A 55 4.14 -9.75 3.99
N GLN A 56 2.94 -9.16 4.10
CA GLN A 56 2.58 -8.29 5.22
C GLN A 56 2.65 -9.03 6.54
N TRP A 57 2.09 -10.25 6.60
CA TRP A 57 2.25 -11.09 7.76
C TRP A 57 3.73 -11.35 8.05
N ALA A 58 4.53 -11.68 7.04
CA ALA A 58 5.94 -11.99 7.20
C ALA A 58 6.71 -10.85 7.87
N ILE A 59 6.60 -9.63 7.34
CA ILE A 59 7.26 -8.44 7.89
C ILE A 59 6.75 -8.14 9.30
N ASN A 60 5.43 -8.14 9.51
CA ASN A 60 4.84 -7.82 10.81
C ASN A 60 5.14 -8.86 11.89
N ASN A 61 5.57 -10.07 11.50
CA ASN A 61 5.86 -11.17 12.42
C ASN A 61 7.37 -11.47 12.50
N GLY A 62 8.22 -10.49 12.16
CA GLY A 62 9.66 -10.60 12.38
C GLY A 62 10.39 -11.41 11.32
N TYR A 63 10.06 -11.22 10.04
CA TYR A 63 10.88 -11.76 8.97
C TYR A 63 12.30 -11.16 8.99
N HIS A 64 13.31 -12.00 8.79
CA HIS A 64 14.69 -11.60 8.52
C HIS A 64 15.30 -12.49 7.42
N GLU A 65 16.34 -12.01 6.74
CA GLU A 65 16.96 -12.73 5.62
C GLU A 65 17.64 -14.05 6.03
N ASP A 66 17.97 -14.20 7.31
CA ASP A 66 18.55 -15.43 7.85
C ASP A 66 17.50 -16.43 8.35
N LEU A 67 16.24 -16.01 8.48
CA LEU A 67 15.18 -16.85 9.03
C LEU A 67 14.41 -17.59 7.94
N SER A 68 13.95 -18.79 8.27
CA SER A 68 13.07 -19.63 7.46
C SER A 68 11.70 -19.73 8.11
N ILE A 69 10.67 -19.87 7.29
CA ILE A 69 9.33 -20.10 7.81
C ILE A 69 9.21 -21.54 8.30
N VAL A 70 8.74 -21.70 9.53
CA VAL A 70 8.47 -22.99 10.14
C VAL A 70 7.03 -23.04 10.63
N ARG A 71 6.48 -24.25 10.74
CA ARG A 71 5.16 -24.48 11.34
C ARG A 71 5.34 -24.86 12.80
N LYS A 72 4.56 -24.24 13.69
CA LYS A 72 4.54 -24.55 15.13
C LYS A 72 4.06 -26.00 15.36
N CYS A 73 3.01 -26.40 14.65
CA CYS A 73 2.55 -27.78 14.59
C CYS A 73 2.69 -28.34 13.16
N ASN A 74 3.42 -29.45 13.02
CA ASN A 74 3.71 -30.07 11.73
C ASN A 74 2.48 -30.66 11.02
N LYS A 75 1.38 -30.90 11.75
CA LYS A 75 0.12 -31.44 11.19
C LYS A 75 -0.82 -30.36 10.66
N ASN A 76 -0.58 -29.10 11.01
CA ASN A 76 -1.47 -27.99 10.69
C ASN A 76 -0.99 -27.24 9.43
N ASP A 77 -1.91 -26.51 8.80
CA ASP A 77 -1.67 -25.74 7.58
C ASP A 77 -0.71 -24.55 7.78
N PHE A 78 -0.19 -24.04 6.66
CA PHE A 78 0.50 -22.76 6.61
C PHE A 78 -0.51 -21.61 6.72
N LYS A 79 -0.58 -21.02 7.91
CA LYS A 79 -1.48 -19.91 8.25
C LYS A 79 -0.86 -19.06 9.38
N PRO A 80 -1.31 -17.81 9.57
CA PRO A 80 -0.71 -16.89 10.53
C PRO A 80 -0.53 -17.48 11.93
N GLU A 81 -1.50 -18.25 12.42
CA GLU A 81 -1.50 -18.76 13.80
C GLU A 81 -0.50 -19.91 13.99
N ASN A 82 -0.27 -20.68 12.91
CA ASN A 82 0.55 -21.89 12.93
C ASN A 82 1.96 -21.66 12.36
N CYS A 83 2.28 -20.49 11.82
CA CYS A 83 3.60 -20.19 11.29
C CYS A 83 4.40 -19.28 12.22
N LYS A 84 5.73 -19.42 12.17
CA LYS A 84 6.69 -18.48 12.76
C LYS A 84 7.95 -18.41 11.91
N TRP A 85 8.72 -17.35 12.05
CA TRP A 85 10.07 -17.26 11.50
C TRP A 85 11.06 -17.85 12.50
N ASP A 86 11.92 -18.73 12.03
CA ASP A 86 12.88 -19.44 12.86
C ASP A 86 14.17 -19.74 12.06
N ILE A 87 15.26 -20.04 12.75
CA ILE A 87 16.53 -20.31 12.10
C ILE A 87 16.47 -21.70 11.44
N PRO A 88 16.81 -21.84 10.15
CA PRO A 88 16.81 -23.14 9.50
C PRO A 88 17.81 -24.09 10.16
N GLU A 89 17.35 -25.27 10.59
CA GLU A 89 18.21 -26.36 11.08
C GLU A 89 19.27 -26.71 10.02
N ARG A 90 20.53 -26.30 10.22
CA ARG A 90 21.65 -26.83 9.44
C ARG A 90 21.97 -28.21 10.01
N GLY A 91 21.70 -29.24 9.20
CA GLY A 91 22.01 -30.66 9.39
C GLY A 91 22.63 -31.10 10.72
N GLY A 92 21.84 -31.82 11.52
CA GLY A 92 22.38 -32.88 12.38
C GLY A 92 22.88 -32.50 13.77
N VAL A 93 22.62 -31.29 14.27
CA VAL A 93 22.75 -31.02 15.71
C VAL A 93 21.34 -30.94 16.31
N SER A 94 21.11 -31.76 17.34
CA SER A 94 19.84 -32.07 17.99
C SER A 94 19.01 -30.85 18.41
N LYS A 95 17.72 -31.11 18.64
CA LYS A 95 16.63 -30.27 19.22
C LYS A 95 16.93 -29.49 20.53
N GLN A 96 18.18 -29.21 20.87
CA GLN A 96 18.62 -28.63 22.14
C GLN A 96 19.84 -27.70 22.01
N VAL A 97 20.18 -27.26 20.79
CA VAL A 97 21.20 -26.22 20.56
C VAL A 97 20.56 -25.01 19.89
N ALA A 98 19.41 -24.59 20.42
CA ALA A 98 18.92 -23.24 20.18
C ALA A 98 19.99 -22.29 20.75
N TYR A 99 20.46 -21.34 19.95
CA TYR A 99 21.48 -20.36 20.34
C TYR A 99 21.17 -19.79 21.73
N TYR A 100 21.88 -20.31 22.73
CA TYR A 100 21.86 -19.82 24.09
C TYR A 100 22.66 -18.53 24.09
N LEU A 101 21.96 -17.42 24.26
CA LEU A 101 22.56 -16.10 24.39
C LEU A 101 22.71 -15.81 25.87
N GLU A 102 23.96 -15.65 26.29
CA GLU A 102 24.30 -15.14 27.61
C GLU A 102 24.28 -13.60 27.57
N ILE A 103 23.34 -13.02 28.31
CA ILE A 103 23.09 -11.57 28.39
C ILE A 103 22.79 -11.24 29.84
N ASP A 104 23.55 -10.31 30.41
CA ASP A 104 23.52 -9.96 31.85
C ASP A 104 23.53 -11.21 32.75
N GLU A 105 24.51 -12.10 32.54
CA GLU A 105 24.72 -13.34 33.31
C GLU A 105 23.55 -14.35 33.25
N VAL A 106 22.58 -14.11 32.37
CA VAL A 106 21.43 -14.98 32.15
C VAL A 106 21.55 -15.61 30.77
N THR A 107 21.48 -16.94 30.73
CA THR A 107 21.55 -17.70 29.49
C THR A 107 20.15 -18.18 29.11
N LYS A 108 19.65 -17.70 27.97
CA LYS A 108 18.36 -18.14 27.38
C LYS A 108 18.50 -18.33 25.89
N THR A 109 17.61 -19.11 25.31
CA THR A 109 17.48 -19.21 23.86
C THR A 109 16.96 -17.89 23.27
N LEU A 110 17.25 -17.64 22.00
CA LEU A 110 16.68 -16.52 21.24
C LEU A 110 15.14 -16.41 21.37
N SER A 111 14.42 -17.53 21.38
CA SER A 111 12.96 -17.54 21.50
C SER A 111 12.52 -17.15 22.91
N GLU A 112 13.19 -17.66 23.94
CA GLU A 112 12.91 -17.28 25.33
C GLU A 112 13.22 -15.81 25.59
N TRP A 113 14.30 -15.26 25.00
CA TRP A 113 14.56 -13.82 25.07
C TRP A 113 13.50 -13.00 24.35
N ALA A 114 13.05 -13.44 23.17
CA ALA A 114 11.96 -12.82 22.43
C ALA A 114 10.64 -12.80 23.22
N GLU A 115 10.30 -13.90 23.87
CA GLU A 115 9.15 -14.00 24.77
C GLU A 115 9.32 -13.11 26.02
N TYR A 116 10.50 -13.13 26.63
CA TYR A 116 10.82 -12.35 27.83
C TYR A 116 10.61 -10.84 27.62
N PHE A 117 11.07 -10.31 26.49
CA PHE A 117 10.93 -8.89 26.18
C PHE A 117 9.68 -8.55 25.35
N ASN A 118 8.87 -9.55 24.98
CA ASN A 118 7.76 -9.39 24.05
C ASN A 118 8.16 -8.72 22.72
N PHE A 119 9.30 -9.14 22.16
CA PHE A 119 9.78 -8.73 20.84
C PHE A 119 9.79 -9.90 19.85
N PRO A 120 9.72 -9.65 18.54
CA PRO A 120 9.94 -10.70 17.55
C PRO A 120 11.34 -11.31 17.67
N VAL A 121 11.49 -12.62 17.45
CA VAL A 121 12.79 -13.32 17.49
C VAL A 121 13.84 -12.64 16.58
N ALA A 122 13.42 -12.14 15.41
CA ALA A 122 14.31 -11.39 14.52
C ALA A 122 14.87 -10.11 15.13
N HIS A 123 14.09 -9.43 15.98
CA HIS A 123 14.54 -8.21 16.65
C HIS A 123 15.70 -8.51 17.61
N VAL A 124 15.49 -9.52 18.46
CA VAL A 124 16.49 -10.00 19.43
C VAL A 124 17.75 -10.50 18.72
N TYR A 125 17.57 -11.30 17.66
CA TYR A 125 18.68 -11.79 16.85
C TYR A 125 19.47 -10.66 16.20
N TYR A 126 18.78 -9.68 15.61
CA TYR A 126 19.40 -8.55 14.93
C TYR A 126 20.24 -7.72 15.90
N ASN A 127 19.68 -7.34 17.05
CA ASN A 127 20.41 -6.58 18.06
C ASN A 127 21.64 -7.36 18.56
N TYR A 128 21.51 -8.68 18.77
CA TYR A 128 22.63 -9.51 19.23
C TYR A 128 23.76 -9.64 18.19
N ILE A 129 23.43 -9.87 16.92
CA ILE A 129 24.40 -10.16 15.85
C ILE A 129 24.96 -8.89 15.22
N HIS A 130 24.10 -7.93 14.90
CA HIS A 130 24.46 -6.75 14.10
C HIS A 130 24.81 -5.55 14.97
N GLU A 131 24.03 -5.29 16.01
CA GLU A 131 24.32 -4.20 16.97
C GLU A 131 25.28 -4.65 18.08
N SER A 132 25.71 -5.92 18.06
CA SER A 132 26.60 -6.52 19.06
C SER A 132 26.08 -6.36 20.51
N ALA A 133 24.75 -6.33 20.69
CA ALA A 133 24.12 -6.17 22.00
C ALA A 133 24.56 -7.27 22.98
N ARG A 134 24.99 -6.89 24.17
CA ARG A 134 25.39 -7.80 25.26
C ARG A 134 24.68 -7.52 26.58
N THR A 135 23.91 -6.43 26.68
CA THR A 135 23.03 -6.17 27.83
C THR A 135 21.55 -6.33 27.47
N LYS A 136 20.68 -6.51 28.47
CA LYS A 136 19.22 -6.61 28.28
C LYS A 136 18.67 -5.33 27.65
N GLU A 137 19.17 -4.14 28.04
CA GLU A 137 18.71 -2.87 27.47
C GLU A 137 19.05 -2.72 25.98
N GLU A 138 20.23 -3.17 25.57
CA GLU A 138 20.66 -3.14 24.17
C GLU A 138 19.85 -4.12 23.32
N LEU A 139 19.56 -5.30 23.88
CA LEU A 139 18.82 -6.35 23.19
C LEU A 139 17.35 -5.95 22.93
N CYS A 140 16.76 -5.19 23.85
CA CYS A 140 15.38 -4.72 23.77
C CYS A 140 15.25 -3.32 23.14
N LYS A 141 16.35 -2.72 22.71
CA LYS A 141 16.34 -1.40 22.08
C LYS A 141 15.55 -1.48 20.78
N LYS A 142 14.48 -0.68 20.70
CA LYS A 142 13.65 -0.62 19.49
C LYS A 142 14.52 -0.23 18.28
N ILE A 143 14.71 -1.19 17.37
CA ILE A 143 15.26 -0.94 16.04
C ILE A 143 14.32 0.05 15.35
N GLU A 144 14.80 1.27 15.08
CA GLU A 144 14.14 2.16 14.14
C GLU A 144 14.23 1.47 12.77
N CYS A 145 13.08 1.13 12.17
CA CYS A 145 13.03 0.60 10.81
C CYS A 145 13.84 1.55 9.91
N GLN A 146 14.96 1.07 9.37
CA GLN A 146 16.01 1.95 8.84
C GLN A 146 15.59 2.78 7.62
N VAL A 147 14.39 2.59 7.07
CA VAL A 147 13.90 3.45 6.00
C VAL A 147 12.40 3.69 6.09
N ASP A 148 12.00 4.48 7.08
CA ASP A 148 10.74 5.22 7.03
C ASP A 148 10.98 6.53 6.27
N THR A 149 10.28 6.68 5.15
CA THR A 149 10.31 7.91 4.35
C THR A 149 9.11 8.76 4.66
N ASP A 150 9.32 10.05 4.93
CA ASP A 150 8.24 11.00 5.08
C ASP A 150 7.78 11.48 3.69
N ILE A 151 6.49 11.29 3.39
CA ILE A 151 5.82 11.88 2.24
C ILE A 151 4.56 12.59 2.73
N GLU A 152 4.51 13.90 2.54
CA GLU A 152 3.35 14.74 2.91
C GLU A 152 2.98 14.64 4.41
N GLY A 153 3.97 14.46 5.30
CA GLY A 153 3.79 14.39 6.75
C GLY A 153 3.36 13.01 7.25
N ARG A 154 3.58 11.95 6.46
CA ARG A 154 3.30 10.56 6.83
C ARG A 154 4.49 9.68 6.52
N ARG A 155 4.81 8.79 7.46
CA ARG A 155 5.87 7.79 7.31
C ARG A 155 5.38 6.60 6.49
N TYR A 156 6.14 6.25 5.45
CA TYR A 156 5.94 5.07 4.63
C TYR A 156 7.22 4.25 4.58
N SER A 157 7.08 2.94 4.71
CA SER A 157 8.13 2.00 4.38
C SER A 157 8.42 2.01 2.87
N LEU A 158 9.65 1.66 2.48
CA LEU A 158 10.03 1.51 1.07
C LEU A 158 9.14 0.53 0.29
N LEU A 159 8.60 -0.48 0.97
CA LEU A 159 7.62 -1.38 0.39
C LEU A 159 6.30 -0.68 0.11
N GLU A 160 5.75 0.06 1.08
CA GLU A 160 4.51 0.80 0.88
C GLU A 160 4.67 1.77 -0.29
N LEU A 161 5.82 2.43 -0.38
CA LEU A 161 6.18 3.23 -1.53
C LEU A 161 6.27 2.42 -2.82
N SER A 162 6.89 1.23 -2.80
CA SER A 162 6.99 0.35 -3.96
C SER A 162 5.61 -0.08 -4.47
N LEU A 163 4.70 -0.43 -3.57
CA LEU A 163 3.32 -0.81 -3.88
C LEU A 163 2.50 0.39 -4.37
N MET A 164 2.69 1.57 -3.76
CA MET A 164 1.98 2.80 -4.08
C MET A 164 2.50 3.48 -5.36
N SER A 165 3.75 3.26 -5.73
CA SER A 165 4.38 3.91 -6.90
C SER A 165 4.67 2.95 -8.04
N GLY A 166 4.69 1.64 -7.81
CA GLY A 166 5.13 0.64 -8.79
C GLY A 166 6.64 0.64 -9.07
N ILE A 167 7.42 1.40 -8.30
CA ILE A 167 8.88 1.49 -8.40
C ILE A 167 9.49 0.33 -7.60
N SER A 168 10.55 -0.31 -8.08
CA SER A 168 11.18 -1.39 -7.30
C SER A 168 11.76 -0.86 -6.00
N ILE A 169 11.70 -1.68 -4.95
CA ILE A 169 12.30 -1.38 -3.63
C ILE A 169 13.76 -0.96 -3.80
N SER A 170 14.54 -1.68 -4.63
CA SER A 170 15.95 -1.36 -4.90
C SER A 170 16.18 0.05 -5.43
N ILE A 171 15.28 0.57 -6.28
CA ILE A 171 15.39 1.93 -6.81
C ILE A 171 15.00 2.94 -5.73
N LEU A 172 14.00 2.64 -4.92
CA LEU A 172 13.61 3.50 -3.80
C LEU A 172 14.72 3.57 -2.75
N GLU A 173 15.38 2.46 -2.44
CA GLU A 173 16.57 2.41 -1.57
C GLU A 173 17.71 3.27 -2.11
N GLN A 174 18.04 3.15 -3.39
CA GLN A 174 19.08 3.97 -4.01
C GLN A 174 18.76 5.46 -3.93
N ARG A 175 17.49 5.83 -4.13
CA ARG A 175 17.02 7.22 -4.06
C ARG A 175 17.07 7.79 -2.65
N VAL A 176 16.68 7.00 -1.65
CA VAL A 176 16.80 7.40 -0.25
C VAL A 176 18.27 7.54 0.15
N LYS A 177 19.13 6.60 -0.25
CA LYS A 177 20.59 6.69 -0.03
C LYS A 177 21.22 7.89 -0.73
N ALA A 178 20.63 8.33 -1.85
CA ALA A 178 21.02 9.55 -2.57
C ALA A 178 20.41 10.84 -1.99
N GLY A 179 19.71 10.77 -0.85
CA GLY A 179 19.12 11.94 -0.19
C GLY A 179 17.90 12.51 -0.90
N MET A 180 17.21 11.73 -1.74
CA MET A 180 15.92 12.13 -2.30
C MET A 180 14.83 11.90 -1.26
N PHE A 181 13.92 12.86 -1.10
CA PHE A 181 12.81 12.81 -0.14
C PHE A 181 11.47 13.23 -0.78
N GLU A 182 10.38 13.07 -0.03
CA GLU A 182 9.02 13.48 -0.40
C GLU A 182 8.55 12.93 -1.76
N THR A 183 7.86 13.74 -2.56
CA THR A 183 7.41 13.38 -3.92
C THR A 183 8.58 13.09 -4.87
N GLY A 184 9.80 13.54 -4.54
CA GLY A 184 11.02 13.31 -5.30
C GLY A 184 11.43 11.83 -5.38
N ILE A 185 11.24 11.07 -4.29
CA ILE A 185 11.50 9.62 -4.25
C ILE A 185 10.64 8.88 -5.28
N LEU A 186 9.41 9.33 -5.49
CA LEU A 186 8.42 8.69 -6.36
C LEU A 186 8.43 9.26 -7.78
N ASN A 187 9.34 10.19 -8.07
CA ASN A 187 9.44 10.81 -9.38
C ASN A 187 9.91 9.77 -10.42
N THR A 188 9.10 9.59 -11.45
CA THR A 188 9.33 8.70 -12.58
C THR A 188 9.21 9.54 -13.83
N LYS A 189 10.18 10.43 -14.11
CA LYS A 189 10.22 11.18 -15.37
C LYS A 189 10.02 10.20 -16.55
N GLY A 190 8.80 10.15 -17.10
CA GLY A 190 8.46 9.41 -18.32
C GLY A 190 7.79 8.03 -18.21
N ILE A 191 7.57 7.43 -17.02
CA ILE A 191 6.92 6.10 -16.93
C ILE A 191 5.84 6.11 -15.85
N ILE A 192 4.57 6.23 -16.25
CA ILE A 192 3.43 6.04 -15.34
C ILE A 192 3.17 4.53 -15.26
N PRO A 193 3.43 3.83 -14.13
CA PRO A 193 3.01 2.45 -13.99
C PRO A 193 1.48 2.38 -14.02
N LYS A 194 0.95 1.64 -15.01
CA LYS A 194 -0.47 1.60 -15.39
C LYS A 194 -1.44 1.05 -14.31
N THR A 195 -0.96 0.68 -13.12
CA THR A 195 -1.75 0.04 -12.06
C THR A 195 -1.25 0.44 -10.69
N ARG A 196 -1.72 1.61 -10.24
CA ARG A 196 -1.48 2.17 -8.90
C ARG A 196 -2.62 1.77 -7.96
N ILE A 197 -2.29 1.26 -6.77
CA ILE A 197 -3.24 0.84 -5.74
C ILE A 197 -3.24 1.89 -4.63
N PHE A 198 -4.42 2.26 -4.15
CA PHE A 198 -4.62 3.32 -3.18
C PHE A 198 -5.33 2.78 -1.95
N LYS A 199 -4.90 3.22 -0.77
CA LYS A 199 -5.61 2.95 0.48
C LYS A 199 -6.76 3.94 0.62
N VAL A 200 -8.00 3.46 0.55
CA VAL A 200 -9.23 4.25 0.68
C VAL A 200 -10.03 3.68 1.85
N LYS A 201 -10.25 4.49 2.89
CA LYS A 201 -10.97 4.10 4.12
C LYS A 201 -10.50 2.76 4.72
N GLY A 202 -9.19 2.47 4.63
CA GLY A 202 -8.59 1.23 5.15
C GLY A 202 -8.46 0.09 4.14
N GLU A 203 -9.10 0.18 2.97
CA GLU A 203 -9.05 -0.85 1.92
C GLU A 203 -8.06 -0.48 0.81
N LEU A 204 -7.35 -1.47 0.25
CA LEU A 204 -6.47 -1.27 -0.90
C LEU A 204 -7.22 -1.50 -2.21
N LEU A 205 -7.48 -0.41 -2.93
CA LEU A 205 -8.28 -0.41 -4.15
C LEU A 205 -7.49 0.17 -5.33
N SER A 206 -7.58 -0.47 -6.49
CA SER A 206 -7.14 0.12 -7.76
C SER A 206 -8.07 1.25 -8.21
N LEU A 207 -7.62 2.15 -9.09
CA LEU A 207 -8.49 3.22 -9.63
C LEU A 207 -9.78 2.68 -10.27
N SER A 208 -9.73 1.52 -10.92
CA SER A 208 -10.92 0.88 -11.49
C SER A 208 -11.89 0.43 -10.41
N GLN A 209 -11.38 -0.13 -9.30
CA GLN A 209 -12.21 -0.53 -8.16
C GLN A 209 -12.77 0.70 -7.43
N ILE A 210 -12.00 1.78 -7.31
CA ILE A 210 -12.47 3.05 -6.73
C ILE A 210 -13.55 3.67 -7.62
N ALA A 211 -13.35 3.67 -8.93
CA ALA A 211 -14.32 4.18 -9.91
C ALA A 211 -15.67 3.45 -9.76
N MET A 212 -15.61 2.12 -9.68
CA MET A 212 -16.79 1.26 -9.55
C MET A 212 -17.46 1.42 -8.18
N LYS A 213 -16.67 1.42 -7.10
CA LYS A 213 -17.18 1.45 -5.71
C LYS A 213 -17.76 2.81 -5.32
N TYR A 214 -17.14 3.90 -5.76
CA TYR A 214 -17.54 5.27 -5.38
C TYR A 214 -18.25 6.03 -6.51
N GLY A 215 -18.48 5.41 -7.67
CA GLY A 215 -19.18 6.02 -8.80
C GLY A 215 -18.44 7.22 -9.42
N ILE A 216 -17.11 7.25 -9.34
CA ILE A 216 -16.29 8.38 -9.82
C ILE A 216 -15.71 8.04 -11.20
N ASN A 217 -15.75 9.00 -12.13
CA ASN A 217 -15.17 8.81 -13.45
C ASN A 217 -13.68 8.45 -13.37
N LYS A 218 -13.29 7.38 -14.07
CA LYS A 218 -11.91 6.86 -14.08
C LYS A 218 -10.87 7.90 -14.52
N GLY A 219 -11.17 8.72 -15.53
CA GLY A 219 -10.27 9.79 -15.98
C GLY A 219 -10.07 10.89 -14.93
N THR A 220 -11.11 11.19 -14.14
CA THR A 220 -11.00 12.10 -12.97
C THR A 220 -10.10 11.50 -11.90
N LEU A 221 -10.27 10.22 -11.60
CA LEU A 221 -9.42 9.50 -10.64
C LEU A 221 -7.96 9.42 -11.12
N GLU A 222 -7.72 9.16 -12.41
CA GLU A 222 -6.37 9.19 -13.00
C GLU A 222 -5.73 10.58 -12.89
N GLY A 223 -6.48 11.64 -13.16
CA GLY A 223 -5.99 13.02 -13.00
C GLY A 223 -5.64 13.36 -11.55
N ARG A 224 -6.46 12.93 -10.60
CA ARG A 224 -6.21 13.09 -9.16
C ARG A 224 -5.02 12.25 -8.70
N ALA A 225 -4.93 11.01 -9.15
CA ALA A 225 -3.83 10.09 -8.85
C ALA A 225 -2.47 10.60 -9.34
N ARG A 226 -2.42 11.43 -10.40
CA ARG A 226 -1.17 12.10 -10.81
C ARG A 226 -0.66 13.09 -9.77
N ARG A 227 -1.54 13.66 -8.95
CA ARG A 227 -1.22 14.75 -8.01
C ARG A 227 -1.23 14.32 -6.55
N TYR A 228 -2.06 13.33 -6.20
CA TYR A 228 -2.31 12.94 -4.82
C TYR A 228 -2.10 11.44 -4.64
N PHE A 229 -1.45 11.07 -3.54
CA PHE A 229 -1.14 9.68 -3.18
C PHE A 229 -2.18 9.07 -2.24
N ASP A 230 -2.90 9.88 -1.46
CA ASP A 230 -3.94 9.41 -0.54
C ASP A 230 -5.23 9.04 -1.28
N GLY A 231 -5.64 7.78 -1.15
CA GLY A 231 -6.88 7.26 -1.73
C GLY A 231 -8.14 7.95 -1.20
N ASN A 232 -8.11 8.46 0.02
CA ASN A 232 -9.21 9.25 0.59
C ASN A 232 -9.37 10.61 -0.13
N VAL A 233 -8.26 11.19 -0.59
CA VAL A 233 -8.28 12.42 -1.39
C VAL A 233 -8.79 12.14 -2.81
N LEU A 234 -8.55 10.93 -3.33
CA LEU A 234 -9.10 10.52 -4.63
C LEU A 234 -10.62 10.43 -4.63
N ILE A 235 -11.22 10.00 -3.53
CA ILE A 235 -12.69 9.92 -3.38
C ILE A 235 -13.32 11.21 -2.88
N ALA A 236 -12.54 12.27 -2.66
CA ALA A 236 -13.08 13.55 -2.24
C ALA A 236 -14.19 14.00 -3.20
N PRO A 237 -15.29 14.60 -2.70
CA PRO A 237 -16.39 15.04 -3.55
C PRO A 237 -15.84 15.86 -4.72
N ILE A 238 -16.35 15.61 -5.93
CA ILE A 238 -16.03 16.47 -7.07
C ILE A 238 -16.47 17.87 -6.68
N ASN A 239 -15.51 18.78 -6.52
CA ASN A 239 -15.79 20.17 -6.16
C ASN A 239 -16.90 20.68 -7.10
N LYS A 240 -17.91 21.32 -6.52
CA LYS A 240 -19.16 21.84 -7.15
C LYS A 240 -18.94 22.84 -8.31
N ARG A 241 -17.79 22.86 -8.99
CA ARG A 241 -17.49 23.67 -10.17
C ARG A 241 -18.41 23.40 -11.36
N ASN A 242 -19.15 22.29 -11.36
CA ASN A 242 -20.19 21.99 -12.34
C ASN A 242 -21.63 22.25 -11.82
N GLN A 243 -21.80 22.92 -10.68
CA GLN A 243 -23.12 23.48 -10.40
C GLN A 243 -23.37 24.62 -11.39
N PRO A 244 -24.50 24.59 -12.11
CA PRO A 244 -24.79 25.64 -13.07
C PRO A 244 -24.83 26.97 -12.32
N LEU A 245 -24.06 27.94 -12.82
CA LEU A 245 -24.04 29.30 -12.30
C LEU A 245 -25.49 29.80 -12.18
N LYS A 246 -25.90 30.14 -10.96
CA LYS A 246 -27.21 30.73 -10.69
C LYS A 246 -27.08 32.24 -10.54
N ILE A 247 -27.90 32.97 -11.27
CA ILE A 247 -27.97 34.43 -11.30
C ILE A 247 -29.28 34.84 -10.64
N ASN A 248 -29.20 35.77 -9.70
CA ASN A 248 -30.38 36.33 -9.06
C ASN A 248 -31.01 37.41 -9.95
N ILE A 249 -32.29 37.25 -10.25
CA ILE A 249 -33.14 38.25 -10.91
C ILE A 249 -34.40 38.39 -10.06
N ARG A 250 -34.63 39.59 -9.49
CA ARG A 250 -35.81 39.92 -8.67
C ARG A 250 -36.09 38.91 -7.55
N GLY A 251 -35.05 38.44 -6.87
CA GLY A 251 -35.15 37.50 -5.76
C GLY A 251 -35.28 36.02 -6.15
N LYS A 252 -35.32 35.70 -7.46
CA LYS A 252 -35.34 34.32 -7.97
C LYS A 252 -34.00 33.97 -8.62
N LEU A 253 -33.53 32.75 -8.35
CA LEU A 253 -32.26 32.24 -8.87
C LEU A 253 -32.48 31.46 -10.17
N TYR A 254 -31.86 31.90 -11.26
CA TYR A 254 -31.94 31.27 -12.58
C TYR A 254 -30.56 30.82 -13.06
N THR A 255 -30.47 29.66 -13.71
CA THR A 255 -29.32 29.33 -14.56
C THR A 255 -29.35 30.15 -15.85
N LEU A 256 -28.22 30.30 -16.55
CA LEU A 256 -28.17 31.01 -17.85
C LEU A 256 -29.18 30.44 -18.88
N LYS A 257 -29.45 29.13 -18.85
CA LYS A 257 -30.43 28.47 -19.72
C LYS A 257 -31.87 28.78 -19.31
N GLU A 258 -32.16 28.76 -18.02
CA GLU A 258 -33.48 29.13 -17.48
C GLU A 258 -33.76 30.61 -17.72
N LEU A 259 -32.74 31.46 -17.58
CA LEU A 259 -32.85 32.89 -17.84
C LEU A 259 -33.19 33.18 -19.30
N ALA A 260 -32.58 32.46 -20.24
CA ALA A 260 -32.89 32.56 -21.67
C ALA A 260 -34.35 32.17 -21.98
N LYS A 261 -34.87 31.13 -21.31
CA LYS A 261 -36.28 30.74 -21.44
C LYS A 261 -37.21 31.78 -20.81
N TYR A 262 -36.83 32.35 -19.67
CA TYR A 262 -37.64 33.32 -18.93
C TYR A 262 -37.73 34.68 -19.65
N SER A 263 -36.63 35.18 -20.21
CA SER A 263 -36.59 36.52 -20.81
C SER A 263 -36.86 36.56 -22.31
N GLY A 264 -36.89 35.41 -23.00
CA GLY A 264 -36.98 35.34 -24.45
C GLY A 264 -35.68 35.75 -25.19
N VAL A 265 -34.62 36.13 -24.47
CA VAL A 265 -33.32 36.48 -25.05
C VAL A 265 -32.50 35.21 -25.31
N SER A 266 -31.81 35.14 -26.46
CA SER A 266 -31.03 33.95 -26.82
C SER A 266 -29.98 33.60 -25.75
N TYR A 267 -29.79 32.30 -25.51
CA TYR A 267 -28.76 31.81 -24.57
C TYR A 267 -27.35 32.33 -24.93
N ASN A 268 -27.02 32.41 -26.22
CA ASN A 268 -25.72 32.89 -26.67
C ASN A 268 -25.52 34.39 -26.39
N THR A 269 -26.59 35.19 -26.49
CA THR A 269 -26.58 36.61 -26.14
C THR A 269 -26.35 36.78 -24.64
N ILE A 270 -27.12 36.09 -23.81
CA ILE A 270 -26.96 36.12 -22.34
C ILE A 270 -25.56 35.64 -21.92
N ARG A 271 -25.05 34.57 -22.55
CA ARG A 271 -23.70 34.04 -22.30
C ARG A 271 -22.61 35.06 -22.66
N THR A 272 -22.75 35.74 -23.79
CA THR A 272 -21.80 36.77 -24.23
C THR A 272 -21.81 37.96 -23.27
N ARG A 273 -23.00 38.45 -22.91
CA ARG A 273 -23.16 39.54 -21.93
C ARG A 273 -22.52 39.22 -20.59
N TYR A 274 -22.67 37.98 -20.12
CA TYR A 274 -22.13 37.55 -18.83
C TYR A 274 -20.60 37.39 -18.82
N TYR A 275 -20.04 36.69 -19.83
CA TYR A 275 -18.62 36.33 -19.85
C TYR A 275 -17.73 37.39 -20.52
N ARG A 276 -18.20 38.02 -21.60
CA ARG A 276 -17.43 39.01 -22.38
C ARG A 276 -17.70 40.43 -21.92
N GLU A 277 -18.97 40.81 -21.78
CA GLU A 277 -19.35 42.20 -21.43
C GLU A 277 -19.43 42.44 -19.91
N ARG A 278 -19.25 41.39 -19.10
CA ARG A 278 -19.28 41.44 -17.62
C ARG A 278 -20.57 41.98 -17.00
N LYS A 279 -21.67 42.06 -17.75
CA LYS A 279 -23.00 42.46 -17.27
C LYS A 279 -23.56 41.52 -16.21
N ARG A 280 -24.38 42.04 -15.30
CA ARG A 280 -24.96 41.27 -14.17
C ARG A 280 -26.43 41.62 -13.95
N GLY A 281 -27.17 40.74 -13.28
CA GLY A 281 -28.57 40.98 -12.95
C GLY A 281 -29.44 41.22 -14.20
N GLU A 282 -30.32 42.22 -14.13
CA GLU A 282 -31.31 42.55 -15.18
C GLU A 282 -30.66 43.02 -16.50
N GLU A 283 -29.42 43.51 -16.47
CA GLU A 283 -28.67 43.89 -17.68
C GLU A 283 -28.43 42.73 -18.65
N LEU A 284 -28.52 41.50 -18.15
CA LEU A 284 -28.38 40.30 -18.97
C LEU A 284 -29.58 40.10 -19.90
N ILE A 285 -30.75 40.63 -19.51
CA ILE A 285 -32.03 40.44 -20.19
C ILE A 285 -32.58 41.72 -20.83
N SER A 286 -31.87 42.85 -20.74
CA SER A 286 -32.27 44.07 -21.44
C SER A 286 -32.26 43.85 -22.95
N THR A 287 -33.34 44.17 -23.64
CA THR A 287 -33.36 44.25 -25.10
C THR A 287 -32.55 45.48 -25.52
N PRO A 288 -31.82 45.45 -26.65
CA PRO A 288 -31.27 46.68 -27.19
C PRO A 288 -32.44 47.66 -27.37
N TYR A 289 -32.33 48.84 -26.79
CA TYR A 289 -33.19 49.95 -27.19
C TYR A 289 -32.94 50.14 -28.68
N PHE A 290 -33.94 49.84 -29.50
CA PHE A 290 -34.00 50.44 -30.83
C PHE A 290 -34.18 51.94 -30.59
N GLN A 291 -33.09 52.70 -30.74
CA GLN A 291 -33.15 54.08 -31.20
C GLN A 291 -32.93 54.07 -32.71
#